data_AF-A0A933FKN1-F1
#
_entry.id   AF-A0A933FKN1-F1
#
_cell.length_a   1.000
_cell.length_b   1.000
_cell.length_c   1.000
_cell.angle_alpha   90.00
_cell.angle_beta   90.00
_cell.angle_gamma   90.00
#
_symmetry.space_group_name_H-M   'P 1'
#
loop_
_entity.id
_entity.type
_entity.pdbx_description
1 polymer ?
#
loop_
_entity_poly.entity_id
_entity_poly.type
_entity_poly.pdbx_seq_one_letter_code
_entity_poly.pdbx_strand_id
1 'polypeptide(L)'
;MAHRAEMRSPTAEPDRRWLGLVQTAAVACALLLMWLIGVLPRAATAPFKYQDWMGHLLFYPLFTVPYWISLWWLRRKKPGSLAWAVGTGLGGFVFLMPFVPLVANHYEEPAWRLITISSGLLLLAQVIFLAGAAITYFKMPQECRAKRPLLVGGAAAGVCVFIAALSMTPPSDIHKRQHSSEASAVGTLRELSRALELYEAKCAGYPSALSALAPPGTGRPPDCARMGSIEEAITPSASNPEWRKERAGELTRLLLGRESPGERFGYRFSYKPSEPVVSEQPGAPFYLHYKINADPLQRGKTGFRSFCVSDGGTIRLNWEAPAGPTDPAWD
;
A
#
# COMPACT_ATOMS: atom_id res chain seq x y z
N MET A 1 -48.40 -55.78 -53.06
CA MET A 1 -48.09 -56.00 -51.63
C MET A 1 -46.58 -56.12 -51.47
N ALA A 2 -45.89 -55.02 -51.19
CA ALA A 2 -44.46 -55.01 -50.90
C ALA A 2 -44.17 -53.75 -50.07
N HIS A 3 -44.33 -53.84 -48.75
CA HIS A 3 -43.92 -52.78 -47.83
C HIS A 3 -42.50 -53.07 -47.34
N ARG A 4 -41.53 -52.36 -47.92
CA ARG A 4 -40.11 -52.39 -47.55
C ARG A 4 -39.93 -51.54 -46.30
N ALA A 5 -39.74 -52.19 -45.15
CA ALA A 5 -39.43 -51.54 -43.89
C ALA A 5 -37.97 -51.05 -43.90
N GLU A 6 -37.80 -49.73 -44.00
CA GLU A 6 -36.51 -49.05 -44.01
C GLU A 6 -36.06 -48.87 -42.54
N MET A 7 -35.24 -49.81 -42.05
CA MET A 7 -34.58 -49.69 -40.75
C MET A 7 -33.50 -48.60 -40.81
N ARG A 8 -33.85 -47.38 -40.36
CA ARG A 8 -32.85 -46.35 -40.05
C ARG A 8 -32.11 -46.72 -38.77
N SER A 9 -30.82 -47.02 -38.90
CA SER A 9 -29.94 -47.19 -37.75
C SER A 9 -29.81 -45.88 -36.98
N PRO A 10 -29.96 -45.87 -35.65
CA PRO A 10 -29.76 -44.67 -34.84
C PRO A 10 -28.28 -44.31 -34.86
N THR A 11 -27.91 -43.31 -35.66
CA THR A 11 -26.59 -42.70 -35.59
C THR A 11 -26.49 -41.98 -34.25
N ALA A 12 -25.64 -42.50 -33.37
CA ALA A 12 -25.35 -41.94 -32.05
C ALA A 12 -24.71 -40.55 -32.22
N GLU A 13 -25.55 -39.51 -32.29
CA GLU A 13 -25.09 -38.13 -32.24
C GLU A 13 -24.50 -37.91 -30.83
N PRO A 14 -23.20 -37.59 -30.70
CA PRO A 14 -22.59 -37.39 -29.39
C PRO A 14 -23.36 -36.31 -28.65
N ASP A 15 -23.89 -36.68 -27.49
CA ASP A 15 -24.82 -35.88 -26.71
C ASP A 15 -24.20 -34.50 -26.45
N ARG A 16 -24.71 -33.46 -27.12
CA ARG A 16 -24.19 -32.07 -27.04
C ARG A 16 -24.12 -31.55 -25.60
N ARG A 17 -24.81 -32.22 -24.67
CA ARG A 17 -24.75 -32.00 -23.23
C ARG A 17 -23.37 -32.29 -22.61
N TRP A 18 -22.64 -33.28 -23.13
CA TRP A 18 -21.27 -33.58 -22.68
C TRP A 18 -20.28 -32.49 -23.10
N LEU A 19 -20.44 -31.96 -24.32
CA LEU A 19 -19.57 -30.88 -24.80
C LEU A 19 -19.67 -29.61 -23.94
N GLY A 20 -20.89 -29.25 -23.52
CA GLY A 20 -21.12 -28.11 -22.63
C GLY A 20 -20.51 -28.29 -21.25
N LEU A 21 -20.57 -29.52 -20.69
CA LEU A 21 -19.96 -29.86 -19.40
C LEU A 21 -18.43 -29.73 -19.45
N VAL A 22 -17.80 -30.28 -20.49
CA VAL A 22 -16.35 -30.21 -20.71
C VAL A 22 -15.89 -28.76 -20.89
N GLN A 23 -16.63 -27.94 -21.63
CA GLN A 23 -16.30 -26.51 -21.77
C GLN A 23 -16.40 -25.75 -20.45
N THR A 24 -17.46 -25.94 -19.67
CA THR A 24 -17.58 -25.25 -18.37
C THR A 24 -16.51 -25.69 -17.37
N ALA A 25 -16.16 -26.98 -17.35
CA ALA A 25 -15.09 -27.49 -16.49
C ALA A 25 -13.72 -26.95 -16.93
N ALA A 26 -13.46 -26.87 -18.23
CA ALA A 26 -12.21 -26.33 -18.77
C ALA A 26 -12.04 -24.84 -18.43
N VAL A 27 -13.10 -24.03 -18.54
CA VAL A 27 -13.05 -22.61 -18.16
C VAL A 27 -12.85 -22.44 -16.65
N ALA A 28 -13.54 -23.24 -15.82
CA ALA A 28 -13.34 -23.22 -14.37
C ALA A 28 -11.90 -23.60 -13.99
N CYS A 29 -11.35 -24.66 -14.59
CA CYS A 29 -9.95 -25.06 -14.41
C CYS A 29 -8.98 -23.97 -14.85
N ALA A 30 -9.19 -23.34 -16.01
CA ALA A 30 -8.30 -22.29 -16.52
C ALA A 30 -8.27 -21.06 -15.60
N LEU A 31 -9.43 -20.65 -15.06
CA LEU A 31 -9.51 -19.55 -14.08
C LEU A 31 -8.82 -19.90 -12.76
N LEU A 32 -9.00 -21.15 -12.28
CA LEU A 32 -8.30 -21.66 -11.09
C LEU A 32 -6.79 -21.73 -11.31
N LEU A 33 -6.33 -22.14 -12.49
CA LEU A 33 -4.92 -22.23 -12.84
C LEU A 33 -4.27 -20.84 -12.95
N MET A 34 -4.92 -19.88 -13.64
CA MET A 34 -4.46 -18.49 -13.70
C MET A 34 -4.36 -17.87 -12.30
N TRP A 35 -5.32 -18.18 -11.43
CA TRP A 35 -5.30 -17.73 -10.04
C TRP A 35 -4.16 -18.36 -9.23
N LEU A 36 -3.97 -19.70 -9.32
CA LEU A 36 -2.87 -20.41 -8.67
C LEU A 36 -1.51 -19.86 -9.11
N ILE A 37 -1.32 -19.62 -10.41
CA ILE A 37 -0.06 -19.09 -10.98
C ILE A 37 0.19 -17.64 -10.52
N GLY A 38 -0.85 -16.82 -10.36
CA GLY A 38 -0.70 -15.44 -9.88
C GLY A 38 -0.43 -15.33 -8.38
N VAL A 39 -0.96 -16.27 -7.58
CA VAL A 39 -0.94 -16.20 -6.11
C VAL A 39 0.24 -16.96 -5.51
N LEU A 40 0.55 -18.17 -5.98
CA LEU A 40 1.62 -19.01 -5.37
C LEU A 40 3.01 -18.35 -5.34
N PRO A 41 3.50 -17.73 -6.43
CA PRO A 41 4.85 -17.15 -6.44
C PRO A 41 5.00 -16.00 -5.44
N ARG A 42 3.91 -15.25 -5.18
CA ARG A 42 3.88 -14.14 -4.22
C ARG A 42 3.79 -14.63 -2.79
N ALA A 43 3.12 -15.76 -2.55
CA ALA A 43 3.05 -16.39 -1.23
C ALA A 43 4.40 -16.99 -0.81
N ALA A 44 5.19 -17.52 -1.74
CA ALA A 44 6.47 -18.16 -1.44
C ALA A 44 7.57 -17.18 -1.00
N THR A 45 7.46 -15.89 -1.33
CA THR A 45 8.50 -14.88 -1.05
C THR A 45 8.11 -13.84 0.00
N ALA A 46 6.89 -13.90 0.56
CA ALA A 46 6.39 -12.86 1.46
C ALA A 46 6.65 -13.19 2.94
N PRO A 47 7.03 -12.19 3.77
CA PRO A 47 7.19 -12.38 5.21
C PRO A 47 5.87 -12.76 5.90
N PHE A 48 5.97 -13.46 7.03
CA PHE A 48 4.92 -14.17 7.81
C PHE A 48 3.53 -13.48 7.94
N LYS A 49 3.42 -12.16 7.78
CA LYS A 49 2.12 -11.43 7.77
C LYS A 49 1.22 -11.77 6.56
N TYR A 50 1.71 -12.46 5.54
CA TYR A 50 0.89 -12.87 4.38
C TYR A 50 0.04 -14.12 4.63
N GLN A 51 0.30 -14.84 5.72
CA GLN A 51 -0.39 -16.10 6.04
C GLN A 51 -1.89 -15.88 6.37
N ASP A 52 -2.24 -14.72 6.93
CA ASP A 52 -3.64 -14.34 7.21
C ASP A 52 -4.43 -14.05 5.93
N TRP A 53 -3.79 -13.43 4.92
CA TRP A 53 -4.40 -13.18 3.62
C TRP A 53 -4.67 -14.47 2.83
N MET A 54 -3.80 -15.47 3.01
CA MET A 54 -3.89 -16.75 2.30
C MET A 54 -5.12 -17.56 2.74
N GLY A 55 -5.53 -17.43 4.00
CA GLY A 55 -6.78 -18.01 4.50
C GLY A 55 -7.98 -17.52 3.69
N HIS A 56 -8.16 -16.20 3.55
CA HIS A 56 -9.28 -15.61 2.82
C HIS A 56 -9.34 -16.03 1.34
N LEU A 57 -8.18 -16.20 0.70
CA LEU A 57 -8.04 -16.66 -0.68
C LEU A 57 -8.33 -18.17 -0.83
N LEU A 58 -7.93 -19.00 0.12
CA LEU A 58 -8.22 -20.44 0.15
C LEU A 58 -9.70 -20.76 0.45
N PHE A 59 -10.41 -19.90 1.16
CA PHE A 59 -11.84 -20.09 1.42
C PHE A 59 -12.74 -19.67 0.25
N TYR A 60 -12.27 -18.83 -0.67
CA TYR A 60 -13.07 -18.32 -1.80
C TYR A 60 -13.67 -19.42 -2.73
N PRO A 61 -12.92 -20.48 -3.10
CA PRO A 61 -13.45 -21.62 -3.85
C PRO A 61 -14.52 -22.39 -3.07
N LEU A 62 -14.33 -22.56 -1.75
CA LEU A 62 -15.28 -23.22 -0.86
C LEU A 62 -16.65 -22.52 -0.84
N PHE A 63 -16.69 -21.20 -1.04
CA PHE A 63 -17.94 -20.43 -1.09
C PHE A 63 -18.60 -20.41 -2.47
N THR A 64 -17.81 -20.40 -3.55
CA THR A 64 -18.34 -20.25 -4.92
C THR A 64 -18.78 -21.58 -5.54
N VAL A 65 -18.10 -22.68 -5.21
CA VAL A 65 -18.40 -24.03 -5.75
C VAL A 65 -19.83 -24.49 -5.44
N PRO A 66 -20.36 -24.38 -4.19
CA PRO A 66 -21.75 -24.75 -3.90
C PRO A 66 -22.76 -23.95 -4.72
N TYR A 67 -22.49 -22.67 -4.99
CA TYR A 67 -23.35 -21.82 -5.81
C TYR A 67 -23.42 -22.29 -7.26
N TRP A 68 -22.27 -22.64 -7.85
CA TRP A 68 -22.20 -23.20 -9.20
C TRP A 68 -22.92 -24.55 -9.30
N ILE A 69 -22.77 -25.41 -8.28
CA ILE A 69 -23.49 -26.69 -8.19
C ILE A 69 -24.99 -26.45 -8.13
N SER A 70 -25.47 -25.50 -7.31
CA SER A 70 -26.90 -25.17 -7.20
C SER A 70 -27.49 -24.60 -8.50
N LEU A 71 -26.77 -23.71 -9.19
CA LEU A 71 -27.18 -23.20 -10.50
C LEU A 71 -27.25 -24.31 -11.55
N TRP A 72 -26.27 -25.22 -11.53
CA TRP A 72 -26.27 -26.39 -12.40
C TRP A 72 -27.42 -27.36 -12.07
N TRP A 73 -27.75 -27.52 -10.79
CA TRP A 73 -28.85 -28.37 -10.35
C TRP A 73 -30.22 -27.79 -10.70
N LEU A 74 -30.39 -26.46 -10.59
CA LEU A 74 -31.56 -25.73 -11.08
C LEU A 74 -31.81 -25.94 -12.58
N ARG A 75 -30.75 -26.07 -13.39
CA ARG A 75 -30.88 -26.37 -14.83
C ARG A 75 -31.48 -27.75 -15.10
N ARG A 76 -31.35 -28.72 -14.19
CA ARG A 76 -31.83 -30.10 -14.40
C ARG A 76 -33.34 -30.28 -14.20
N LYS A 77 -34.09 -29.23 -13.82
CA LYS A 77 -35.56 -29.25 -13.59
C LYS A 77 -36.03 -30.43 -12.73
N LYS A 78 -35.21 -30.89 -11.79
CA LYS A 78 -35.62 -31.95 -10.87
C LYS A 78 -36.55 -31.39 -9.80
N PRO A 79 -37.60 -32.11 -9.39
CA PRO A 79 -38.38 -31.73 -8.21
C PRO A 79 -37.42 -31.57 -7.01
N GLY A 80 -37.56 -30.46 -6.28
CA GLY A 80 -36.68 -30.11 -5.16
C GLY A 80 -35.51 -29.17 -5.49
N SER A 81 -35.26 -28.81 -6.75
CA SER A 81 -34.12 -27.94 -7.12
C SER A 81 -34.20 -26.53 -6.55
N LEU A 82 -35.42 -26.01 -6.33
CA LEU A 82 -35.63 -24.71 -5.69
C LEU A 82 -35.25 -24.75 -4.20
N ALA A 83 -35.65 -25.79 -3.48
CA ALA A 83 -35.32 -25.96 -2.07
C ALA A 83 -33.80 -26.05 -1.86
N TRP A 84 -33.11 -26.75 -2.75
CA TRP A 84 -31.64 -26.84 -2.75
C TRP A 84 -30.98 -25.49 -2.99
N ALA A 85 -31.44 -24.73 -4.00
CA ALA A 85 -30.90 -23.41 -4.30
C ALA A 85 -31.09 -22.41 -3.14
N VAL A 86 -32.29 -22.39 -2.56
CA VAL A 86 -32.61 -21.57 -1.37
C VAL A 86 -31.74 -21.99 -0.18
N GLY A 87 -31.59 -23.30 0.05
CA GLY A 87 -30.72 -23.83 1.11
C GLY A 87 -29.26 -23.39 0.96
N THR A 88 -28.68 -23.47 -0.24
CA THR A 88 -27.30 -23.00 -0.48
C THR A 88 -27.16 -21.48 -0.38
N GLY A 89 -28.17 -20.71 -0.81
CA GLY A 89 -28.14 -19.24 -0.67
C GLY A 89 -28.18 -18.81 0.80
N LEU A 90 -29.06 -19.42 1.59
CA LEU A 90 -29.15 -19.18 3.03
C LEU A 90 -27.89 -19.66 3.77
N GLY A 91 -27.33 -20.82 3.40
CA GLY A 91 -26.10 -21.33 3.97
C GLY A 91 -24.89 -20.40 3.75
N GLY A 92 -24.77 -19.82 2.55
CA GLY A 92 -23.75 -18.81 2.27
C GLY A 92 -23.90 -17.53 3.10
N PHE A 93 -25.14 -17.09 3.34
CA PHE A 93 -25.42 -15.91 4.15
C PHE A 93 -25.06 -16.12 5.63
N VAL A 94 -25.43 -17.28 6.21
CA VAL A 94 -25.10 -17.63 7.60
C VAL A 94 -23.59 -17.71 7.81
N PHE A 95 -22.83 -18.19 6.81
CA PHE A 95 -21.37 -18.27 6.87
C PHE A 95 -20.65 -16.91 6.75
N LEU A 96 -21.27 -15.92 6.12
CA LEU A 96 -20.73 -14.56 6.02
C LEU A 96 -21.04 -13.69 7.24
N MET A 97 -22.05 -14.07 8.03
CA MET A 97 -22.48 -13.34 9.23
C MET A 97 -21.36 -13.17 10.31
N PRO A 98 -20.52 -14.18 10.61
CA PRO A 98 -19.39 -14.04 11.54
C PRO A 98 -18.29 -13.09 11.06
N PHE A 99 -18.19 -12.84 9.74
CA PHE A 99 -17.20 -11.92 9.20
C PHE A 99 -17.55 -10.45 9.50
N VAL A 100 -18.83 -10.13 9.67
CA VAL A 100 -19.27 -8.76 9.98
C VAL A 100 -18.66 -8.21 11.29
N PRO A 101 -18.75 -8.91 12.45
CA PRO A 101 -18.12 -8.44 13.68
C PRO A 101 -16.59 -8.50 13.65
N LEU A 102 -16.00 -9.49 12.95
CA LEU A 102 -14.55 -9.60 12.79
C LEU A 102 -13.97 -8.36 12.10
N VAL A 103 -14.68 -7.94 11.04
CA VAL A 103 -14.37 -6.78 10.24
C VAL A 103 -14.65 -5.46 10.97
N ALA A 104 -15.76 -5.39 11.74
CA ALA A 104 -16.08 -4.22 12.56
C ALA A 104 -15.00 -3.95 13.64
N ASN A 105 -14.44 -4.99 14.24
CA ASN A 105 -13.41 -4.87 15.27
C ASN A 105 -12.02 -4.44 14.74
N HIS A 106 -11.76 -4.58 13.43
CA HIS A 106 -10.45 -4.24 12.83
C HIS A 106 -10.52 -3.04 11.87
N TYR A 107 -11.62 -2.29 11.90
CA TYR A 107 -11.91 -1.23 10.93
C TYR A 107 -10.94 -0.04 10.97
N GLU A 108 -10.11 0.10 12.00
CA GLU A 108 -9.13 1.19 12.08
C GLU A 108 -7.96 1.00 11.11
N GLU A 109 -7.62 -0.24 10.79
CA GLU A 109 -6.55 -0.53 9.85
C GLU A 109 -7.04 -0.35 8.39
N PRO A 110 -6.31 0.41 7.55
CA PRO A 110 -6.73 0.69 6.18
C PRO A 110 -6.86 -0.57 5.31
N ALA A 111 -6.09 -1.63 5.63
CA ALA A 111 -6.17 -2.92 4.96
C ALA A 111 -7.55 -3.60 5.19
N TRP A 112 -8.01 -3.61 6.44
CA TRP A 112 -9.29 -4.20 6.81
C TRP A 112 -10.48 -3.42 6.26
N ARG A 113 -10.37 -2.08 6.12
CA ARG A 113 -11.41 -1.27 5.45
C ARG A 113 -11.65 -1.71 4.01
N LEU A 114 -10.59 -1.98 3.25
CA LEU A 114 -10.72 -2.44 1.87
C LEU A 114 -11.42 -3.81 1.80
N ILE A 115 -11.03 -4.74 2.69
CA ILE A 115 -11.67 -6.06 2.83
C ILE A 115 -13.15 -5.92 3.21
N THR A 116 -13.47 -4.98 4.10
CA THR A 116 -14.84 -4.68 4.52
C THR A 116 -15.69 -4.26 3.33
N ILE A 117 -15.19 -3.27 2.58
CA ILE A 117 -15.89 -2.69 1.44
C ILE A 117 -16.08 -3.75 0.36
N SER A 118 -15.05 -4.54 0.05
CA SER A 118 -15.16 -5.62 -0.94
C SER A 118 -16.15 -6.71 -0.50
N SER A 119 -16.15 -7.09 0.78
CA SER A 119 -17.06 -8.11 1.31
C SER A 119 -18.51 -7.62 1.32
N GLY A 120 -18.73 -6.35 1.70
CA GLY A 120 -20.04 -5.70 1.65
C GLY A 120 -20.59 -5.61 0.23
N LEU A 121 -19.75 -5.25 -0.74
CA LEU A 121 -20.13 -5.25 -2.16
C LEU A 121 -20.47 -6.65 -2.67
N LEU A 122 -19.74 -7.67 -2.22
CA LEU A 122 -20.01 -9.07 -2.58
C LEU A 122 -21.37 -9.55 -2.04
N LEU A 123 -21.66 -9.23 -0.78
CA LEU A 123 -22.95 -9.52 -0.14
C LEU A 123 -24.10 -8.81 -0.86
N LEU A 124 -23.92 -7.53 -1.19
CA LEU A 124 -24.91 -6.77 -1.93
C LEU A 124 -25.18 -7.39 -3.31
N ALA A 125 -24.12 -7.79 -4.02
CA ALA A 125 -24.24 -8.48 -5.30
C ALA A 125 -24.99 -9.82 -5.17
N GLN A 126 -24.74 -10.61 -4.11
CA GLN A 126 -25.48 -11.84 -3.83
C GLN A 126 -26.97 -11.58 -3.58
N VAL A 127 -27.31 -10.57 -2.77
CA VAL A 127 -28.71 -10.21 -2.49
C VAL A 127 -29.43 -9.79 -3.77
N ILE A 128 -28.81 -8.94 -4.60
CA ILE A 128 -29.36 -8.52 -5.90
C ILE A 128 -29.59 -9.73 -6.80
N PHE A 129 -28.65 -10.69 -6.83
CA PHE A 129 -28.77 -11.88 -7.66
C PHE A 129 -29.91 -12.81 -7.20
N LEU A 130 -30.03 -13.04 -5.89
CA LEU A 130 -31.11 -13.84 -5.31
C LEU A 130 -32.48 -13.19 -5.54
N ALA A 131 -32.59 -11.87 -5.32
CA ALA A 131 -33.81 -11.12 -5.59
C ALA A 131 -34.19 -11.16 -7.08
N GLY A 132 -33.21 -10.97 -7.97
CA GLY A 132 -33.39 -11.09 -9.41
C GLY A 132 -33.89 -12.49 -9.81
N ALA A 133 -33.25 -13.54 -9.31
CA ALA A 133 -33.67 -14.93 -9.55
C ALA A 133 -35.10 -15.20 -9.05
N ALA A 134 -35.46 -14.72 -7.86
CA ALA A 134 -36.80 -14.87 -7.28
C ALA A 134 -37.87 -14.13 -8.11
N ILE A 135 -37.65 -12.86 -8.45
CA ILE A 135 -38.58 -12.07 -9.28
C ILE A 135 -38.78 -12.75 -10.63
N THR A 136 -37.70 -13.22 -11.25
CA THR A 136 -37.74 -13.94 -12.53
C THR A 136 -38.51 -15.25 -12.41
N TYR A 137 -38.37 -15.95 -11.28
CA TYR A 137 -39.10 -17.19 -11.01
C TYR A 137 -40.61 -16.96 -10.86
N PHE A 138 -41.02 -15.94 -10.10
CA PHE A 138 -42.43 -15.69 -9.78
C PHE A 138 -43.20 -14.97 -10.90
N LYS A 139 -42.56 -14.12 -11.72
CA LYS A 139 -43.24 -13.34 -12.77
C LYS A 139 -43.37 -14.06 -14.11
N MET A 140 -42.90 -15.31 -14.27
CA MET A 140 -42.80 -15.93 -15.61
C MET A 140 -43.95 -16.88 -15.98
N PRO A 141 -44.57 -16.69 -17.17
CA PRO A 141 -45.43 -17.69 -17.80
C PRO A 141 -44.66 -18.97 -18.15
N GLN A 142 -45.27 -20.14 -17.94
CA GLN A 142 -44.60 -21.45 -18.03
C GLN A 142 -43.98 -21.75 -19.41
N GLU A 143 -44.46 -21.12 -20.48
CA GLU A 143 -44.12 -21.50 -21.87
C GLU A 143 -42.76 -20.95 -22.36
N CYS A 144 -42.19 -19.91 -21.74
CA CYS A 144 -40.98 -19.22 -22.26
C CYS A 144 -39.63 -19.72 -21.67
N ARG A 145 -39.59 -20.88 -21.01
CA ARG A 145 -38.47 -21.31 -20.15
C ARG A 145 -37.18 -21.79 -20.85
N ALA A 146 -37.11 -21.88 -22.17
CA ALA A 146 -36.07 -22.68 -22.85
C ALA A 146 -34.79 -21.95 -23.31
N LYS A 147 -34.76 -20.62 -23.47
CA LYS A 147 -33.65 -19.94 -24.20
C LYS A 147 -32.80 -18.92 -23.41
N ARG A 148 -33.03 -18.72 -22.12
CA ARG A 148 -32.50 -17.52 -21.42
C ARG A 148 -31.38 -17.67 -20.36
N PRO A 149 -30.72 -18.82 -20.14
CA PRO A 149 -29.68 -18.90 -19.11
C PRO A 149 -28.34 -18.24 -19.49
N LEU A 150 -28.22 -17.62 -20.67
CA LEU A 150 -26.98 -16.97 -21.15
C LEU A 150 -26.83 -15.51 -20.68
N LEU A 151 -27.94 -14.76 -20.60
CA LEU A 151 -27.92 -13.31 -20.37
C LEU A 151 -27.69 -12.94 -18.90
N VAL A 152 -28.25 -13.73 -17.97
CA VAL A 152 -28.06 -13.56 -16.52
C VAL A 152 -26.65 -14.00 -16.08
N GLY A 153 -26.05 -14.98 -16.77
CA GLY A 153 -24.68 -15.43 -16.48
C GLY A 153 -23.62 -14.39 -16.84
N GLY A 154 -23.80 -13.64 -17.94
CA GLY A 154 -22.85 -12.62 -18.38
C GLY A 154 -22.73 -11.43 -17.43
N ALA A 155 -23.86 -10.96 -16.88
CA ALA A 155 -23.86 -9.84 -15.93
C ALA A 155 -23.15 -10.18 -14.61
N ALA A 156 -23.33 -11.42 -14.11
CA ALA A 156 -22.66 -11.86 -12.88
C ALA A 156 -21.13 -11.98 -13.03
N ALA A 157 -20.66 -12.44 -14.20
CA ALA A 157 -19.23 -12.51 -14.49
C ALA A 157 -18.57 -11.12 -14.53
N GLY A 158 -19.25 -10.12 -15.12
CA GLY A 158 -18.75 -8.75 -15.18
C GLY A 158 -18.57 -8.10 -13.79
N VAL A 159 -19.53 -8.29 -12.88
CA VAL A 159 -19.43 -7.77 -11.50
C VAL A 159 -18.29 -8.44 -10.73
N CYS A 160 -18.10 -9.75 -10.89
CA CYS A 160 -16.99 -10.47 -10.22
C CYS A 160 -15.61 -9.97 -10.69
N VAL A 161 -15.44 -9.72 -11.99
CA VAL A 161 -14.18 -9.19 -12.55
C VAL A 161 -13.91 -7.78 -12.05
N PHE A 162 -14.94 -6.93 -11.95
CA PHE A 162 -14.78 -5.56 -11.45
C PHE A 162 -14.37 -5.52 -9.97
N ILE A 163 -14.97 -6.37 -9.12
CA ILE A 163 -14.60 -6.49 -7.70
C ILE A 163 -13.17 -7.04 -7.54
N ALA A 164 -12.78 -8.02 -8.38
CA ALA A 164 -11.41 -8.53 -8.41
C ALA A 164 -10.39 -7.45 -8.82
N ALA A 165 -10.73 -6.59 -9.79
CA ALA A 165 -9.85 -5.49 -10.21
C ALA A 165 -9.65 -4.43 -9.11
N LEU A 166 -10.72 -4.08 -8.37
CA LEU A 166 -10.63 -3.10 -7.28
C LEU A 166 -9.81 -3.61 -6.08
N SER A 167 -9.92 -4.91 -5.77
CA SER A 167 -9.18 -5.54 -4.67
C SER A 167 -7.67 -5.74 -4.96
N MET A 168 -7.23 -5.57 -6.20
CA MET A 168 -5.82 -5.66 -6.59
C MET A 168 -5.05 -4.34 -6.48
N THR A 169 -5.67 -3.24 -6.02
CA THR A 169 -4.94 -1.99 -5.76
C THR A 169 -4.11 -2.16 -4.48
N PRO A 170 -2.75 -2.13 -4.56
CA PRO A 170 -1.93 -2.34 -3.37
C PRO A 170 -2.21 -1.21 -2.38
N PRO A 171 -2.44 -1.51 -1.09
CA PRO A 171 -2.54 -0.48 -0.07
C PRO A 171 -1.27 0.37 -0.16
N SER A 172 -1.44 1.69 -0.25
CA SER A 172 -0.30 2.59 -0.17
C SER A 172 0.38 2.34 1.17
N ASP A 173 1.55 1.72 1.16
CA ASP A 173 2.30 1.38 2.36
C ASP A 173 2.75 2.68 3.05
N ILE A 174 1.88 3.24 3.90
CA ILE A 174 2.17 4.42 4.71
C ILE A 174 3.45 4.18 5.52
N HIS A 175 3.65 2.96 6.00
CA HIS A 175 4.85 2.53 6.72
C HIS A 175 6.12 2.61 5.86
N LYS A 176 6.08 2.22 4.58
CA LYS A 176 7.24 2.35 3.69
C LYS A 176 7.60 3.81 3.46
N ARG A 177 6.59 4.68 3.32
CA ARG A 177 6.81 6.12 3.19
C ARG A 177 7.41 6.71 4.47
N GLN A 178 6.89 6.32 5.63
CA GLN A 178 7.40 6.74 6.94
C GLN A 178 8.85 6.32 7.18
N HIS A 179 9.18 5.05 6.94
CA HIS A 179 10.56 4.57 7.07
C HIS A 179 11.51 5.27 6.10
N SER A 180 11.06 5.55 4.86
CA SER A 180 11.84 6.33 3.89
C SER A 180 12.07 7.76 4.36
N SER A 181 11.02 8.41 4.89
CA SER A 181 11.09 9.74 5.49
C SER A 181 12.03 9.80 6.69
N GLU A 182 11.93 8.85 7.62
CA GLU A 182 12.83 8.71 8.78
C GLU A 182 14.29 8.53 8.34
N ALA A 183 14.56 7.63 7.41
CA ALA A 183 15.91 7.39 6.89
C ALA A 183 16.48 8.65 6.21
N SER A 184 15.65 9.37 5.45
CA SER A 184 16.05 10.62 4.80
C SER A 184 16.33 11.74 5.83
N ALA A 185 15.55 11.78 6.91
CA ALA A 185 15.78 12.73 8.00
C ALA A 185 17.12 12.48 8.70
N VAL A 186 17.40 11.22 9.06
CA VAL A 186 18.68 10.81 9.64
C VAL A 186 19.84 11.10 8.68
N GLY A 187 19.68 10.83 7.38
CA GLY A 187 20.69 11.17 6.37
C GLY A 187 20.98 12.66 6.31
N THR A 188 19.94 13.50 6.33
CA THR A 188 20.07 14.97 6.35
C THR A 188 20.78 15.46 7.62
N LEU A 189 20.47 14.88 8.79
CA LEU A 189 21.16 15.23 10.04
C LEU A 189 22.66 14.91 10.00
N ARG A 190 23.04 13.75 9.44
CA ARG A 190 24.46 13.37 9.28
C ARG A 190 25.21 14.34 8.36
N GLU A 191 24.58 14.74 7.26
CA GLU A 191 25.15 15.71 6.31
C GLU A 191 25.35 17.08 6.97
N LEU A 192 24.37 17.55 7.74
CA LEU A 192 24.47 18.81 8.47
C LEU A 192 25.50 18.77 9.60
N SER A 193 25.56 17.69 10.37
CA SER A 193 26.57 17.49 11.44
C SER A 193 27.98 17.61 10.87
N ARG A 194 28.24 16.89 9.77
CA ARG A 194 29.55 16.94 9.10
C ARG A 194 29.88 18.33 8.55
N ALA A 195 28.90 19.04 7.99
CA ALA A 195 29.10 20.39 7.49
C ALA A 195 29.42 21.40 8.63
N LEU A 196 28.86 21.17 9.82
CA LEU A 196 29.14 21.95 11.02
C LEU A 196 30.51 21.63 11.62
N GLU A 197 30.93 20.37 11.65
CA GLU A 197 32.28 19.96 12.06
C GLU A 197 33.36 20.57 11.15
N LEU A 198 33.15 20.56 9.83
CA LEU A 198 34.03 21.26 8.88
C LEU A 198 34.06 22.77 9.12
N TYR A 199 32.90 23.35 9.47
CA TYR A 199 32.81 24.77 9.79
C TYR A 199 33.59 25.11 11.06
N GLU A 200 33.42 24.34 12.12
CA GLU A 200 34.14 24.50 13.38
C GLU A 200 35.65 24.43 13.19
N ALA A 201 36.13 23.44 12.43
CA ALA A 201 37.55 23.25 12.15
C ALA A 201 38.20 24.46 11.48
N LYS A 202 37.43 25.23 10.69
CA LYS A 202 37.92 26.39 9.95
C LYS A 202 37.62 27.74 10.62
N CYS A 203 36.58 27.83 11.45
CA CYS A 203 36.10 29.08 12.06
C CYS A 203 36.15 29.11 13.60
N ALA A 204 36.78 28.13 14.24
CA ALA A 204 36.95 28.02 15.69
C ALA A 204 35.63 27.98 16.50
N GLY A 205 34.53 27.61 15.86
CA GLY A 205 33.22 27.45 16.47
C GLY A 205 32.12 27.26 15.43
N TYR A 206 30.89 27.06 15.88
CA TYR A 206 29.71 26.87 15.03
C TYR A 206 29.08 28.21 14.61
N PRO A 207 28.32 28.24 13.49
CA PRO A 207 27.71 29.47 13.01
C PRO A 207 26.45 29.85 13.82
N SER A 208 26.09 31.13 13.85
CA SER A 208 24.81 31.59 14.42
C SER A 208 23.59 31.07 13.66
N ALA A 209 23.75 30.75 12.38
CA ALA A 209 22.70 30.22 11.51
C ALA A 209 23.28 29.29 10.44
N LEU A 210 22.51 28.28 10.03
CA LEU A 210 22.93 27.34 8.98
C LEU A 210 23.12 27.98 7.60
N SER A 211 22.65 29.22 7.39
CA SER A 211 22.91 29.99 6.18
C SER A 211 24.40 30.29 5.94
N ALA A 212 25.23 30.24 7.00
CA ALA A 212 26.68 30.40 6.87
C ALA A 212 27.38 29.20 6.20
N LEU A 213 26.70 28.05 6.14
CA LEU A 213 27.19 26.85 5.46
C LEU A 213 26.95 26.91 3.94
N ALA A 214 26.11 27.86 3.48
CA ALA A 214 25.82 28.04 2.06
C ALA A 214 27.10 28.45 1.29
N PRO A 215 27.18 28.13 -0.01
CA PRO A 215 28.30 28.54 -0.85
C PRO A 215 28.48 30.07 -0.85
N PRO A 216 29.72 30.56 -0.93
CA PRO A 216 29.96 31.98 -1.11
C PRO A 216 29.29 32.48 -2.39
N GLY A 217 28.94 33.78 -2.41
CA GLY A 217 28.46 34.39 -3.65
C GLY A 217 29.49 34.27 -4.77
N THR A 218 29.04 34.17 -6.02
CA THR A 218 29.91 34.08 -7.21
C THR A 218 31.07 35.10 -7.16
N GLY A 219 32.30 34.61 -7.24
CA GLY A 219 33.51 35.45 -7.24
C GLY A 219 34.05 35.86 -5.88
N ARG A 220 33.48 35.36 -4.76
CA ARG A 220 34.03 35.59 -3.41
C ARG A 220 34.72 34.32 -2.88
N PRO A 221 35.90 34.44 -2.24
CA PRO A 221 36.51 33.30 -1.55
C PRO A 221 35.64 32.87 -0.35
N PRO A 222 35.67 31.58 0.04
CA PRO A 222 34.91 31.08 1.17
C PRO A 222 35.48 31.58 2.51
N ASP A 223 34.67 32.29 3.27
CA ASP A 223 34.97 32.82 4.61
C ASP A 223 34.03 32.21 5.67
N CYS A 224 34.12 32.66 6.92
CA CYS A 224 33.24 32.20 8.00
C CYS A 224 31.80 32.72 7.87
N ALA A 225 31.54 33.72 7.03
CA ALA A 225 30.18 34.16 6.75
C ALA A 225 29.49 33.26 5.72
N ARG A 226 30.24 32.69 4.76
CA ARG A 226 29.77 31.76 3.73
C ARG A 226 30.87 30.78 3.33
N MET A 227 30.95 29.66 4.03
CA MET A 227 32.03 28.71 3.85
C MET A 227 31.85 27.80 2.62
N GLY A 228 30.60 27.53 2.22
CA GLY A 228 30.30 26.49 1.24
C GLY A 228 30.59 25.07 1.72
N SER A 229 30.66 24.85 3.04
CA SER A 229 31.03 23.55 3.62
C SER A 229 30.01 22.44 3.35
N ILE A 230 28.79 22.76 2.91
CA ILE A 230 27.78 21.75 2.51
C ILE A 230 28.28 20.92 1.33
N GLU A 231 28.85 21.55 0.31
CA GLU A 231 29.34 20.82 -0.87
C GLU A 231 30.48 19.87 -0.48
N GLU A 232 31.35 20.33 0.43
CA GLU A 232 32.47 19.56 0.96
C GLU A 232 32.03 18.43 1.91
N ALA A 233 30.96 18.63 2.68
CA ALA A 233 30.38 17.61 3.54
C ALA A 233 29.69 16.48 2.74
N ILE A 234 29.10 16.80 1.57
CA ILE A 234 28.42 15.84 0.69
C ILE A 234 29.42 14.98 -0.12
N THR A 235 30.65 15.47 -0.31
CA THR A 235 31.67 14.86 -1.20
C THR A 235 31.98 13.36 -1.04
N PRO A 236 31.95 12.72 0.16
CA PRO A 236 32.42 11.34 0.28
C PRO A 236 31.47 10.30 -0.30
N SER A 237 30.18 10.61 -0.40
CA SER A 237 29.16 9.61 -0.78
C SER A 237 28.86 9.59 -2.28
N ALA A 238 29.53 10.44 -3.07
CA ALA A 238 29.01 10.87 -4.36
C ALA A 238 29.94 10.70 -5.56
N SER A 239 29.81 9.57 -6.26
CA SER A 239 30.56 9.30 -7.49
C SER A 239 30.20 10.20 -8.67
N ASN A 240 29.01 10.83 -8.68
CA ASN A 240 28.56 11.67 -9.79
C ASN A 240 28.51 13.18 -9.37
N PRO A 241 29.18 14.07 -10.12
CA PRO A 241 29.26 15.50 -9.79
C PRO A 241 27.93 16.28 -9.94
N GLU A 242 27.01 15.83 -10.79
CA GLU A 242 25.74 16.56 -11.00
C GLU A 242 24.80 16.43 -9.81
N TRP A 243 24.63 15.22 -9.27
CA TRP A 243 23.75 15.04 -8.10
C TRP A 243 24.29 15.75 -6.86
N ARG A 244 25.61 15.94 -6.76
CA ARG A 244 26.21 16.75 -5.68
C ARG A 244 25.68 18.17 -5.70
N LYS A 245 25.69 18.81 -6.87
CA LYS A 245 25.19 20.19 -7.03
C LYS A 245 23.70 20.28 -6.73
N GLU A 246 22.92 19.29 -7.19
CA GLU A 246 21.49 19.24 -6.91
C GLU A 246 21.21 19.08 -5.40
N ARG A 247 21.89 18.13 -4.74
CA ARG A 247 21.71 17.86 -3.31
C ARG A 247 22.21 19.01 -2.43
N ALA A 248 23.33 19.62 -2.77
CA ALA A 248 23.83 20.83 -2.10
C ALA A 248 22.85 22.00 -2.26
N GLY A 249 22.29 22.17 -3.45
CA GLY A 249 21.24 23.17 -3.72
C GLY A 249 19.96 22.91 -2.92
N GLU A 250 19.54 21.65 -2.79
CA GLU A 250 18.37 21.25 -1.99
C GLU A 250 18.59 21.54 -0.50
N LEU A 251 19.72 21.10 0.07
CA LEU A 251 20.11 21.43 1.45
C LEU A 251 20.16 22.95 1.64
N THR A 252 20.80 23.68 0.74
CA THR A 252 20.87 25.14 0.82
C THR A 252 19.48 25.78 0.83
N ARG A 253 18.51 25.26 0.05
CA ARG A 253 17.12 25.73 0.09
C ARG A 253 16.44 25.45 1.42
N LEU A 254 16.66 24.27 2.01
CA LEU A 254 16.15 23.95 3.35
C LEU A 254 16.69 24.93 4.40
N LEU A 255 17.96 25.32 4.28
CA LEU A 255 18.66 26.14 5.25
C LEU A 255 18.39 27.64 5.12
N LEU A 256 18.14 28.13 3.90
CA LEU A 256 17.91 29.55 3.64
C LEU A 256 16.45 29.99 3.86
N GLY A 257 15.56 29.08 4.30
CA GLY A 257 14.25 29.42 4.86
C GLY A 257 13.30 30.17 3.91
N ARG A 258 13.49 30.05 2.59
CA ARG A 258 12.62 30.72 1.60
C ARG A 258 11.29 29.99 1.40
N GLU A 259 11.21 28.75 1.82
CA GLU A 259 9.98 28.00 2.04
C GLU A 259 9.92 27.67 3.53
N SER A 260 8.71 27.60 4.10
CA SER A 260 8.36 27.25 5.49
C SER A 260 9.48 26.51 6.24
N PRO A 261 9.87 26.94 7.46
CA PRO A 261 11.13 26.56 8.10
C PRO A 261 11.49 25.09 7.91
N GLY A 262 12.49 24.84 7.06
CA GLY A 262 13.22 23.57 6.91
C GLY A 262 12.36 22.33 6.84
N GLU A 263 11.34 22.26 5.99
CA GLU A 263 10.55 21.03 5.82
C GLU A 263 11.13 20.15 4.68
N ARG A 264 11.51 18.91 4.97
CA ARG A 264 12.00 17.92 3.97
C ARG A 264 11.42 16.54 4.26
N PHE A 265 10.87 15.88 3.25
CA PHE A 265 10.36 14.50 3.35
C PHE A 265 9.40 14.27 4.53
N GLY A 266 8.60 15.28 4.90
CA GLY A 266 7.67 15.15 6.02
C GLY A 266 8.28 15.35 7.40
N TYR A 267 9.50 15.92 7.47
CA TYR A 267 10.18 16.33 8.69
C TYR A 267 10.49 17.82 8.67
N ARG A 268 10.41 18.46 9.84
CA ARG A 268 10.83 19.85 10.09
C ARG A 268 12.18 19.85 10.79
N PHE A 269 13.12 20.58 10.23
CA PHE A 269 14.45 20.76 10.79
C PHE A 269 14.55 22.08 11.55
N SER A 270 15.11 22.06 12.75
CA SER A 270 15.41 23.26 13.52
C SER A 270 16.84 23.24 14.04
N TYR A 271 17.52 24.37 13.93
CA TYR A 271 18.89 24.59 14.39
C TYR A 271 18.90 25.60 15.53
N LYS A 272 19.62 25.27 16.59
CA LYS A 272 19.84 26.17 17.73
C LYS A 272 21.30 26.09 18.14
N PRO A 273 22.10 27.16 17.90
CA PRO A 273 23.43 27.24 18.49
C PRO A 273 23.33 27.51 20.00
N SER A 274 24.44 27.34 20.72
CA SER A 274 24.56 27.72 22.13
C SER A 274 24.45 29.22 22.35
N GLU A 275 24.70 29.68 23.58
CA GLU A 275 24.99 31.10 23.79
C GLU A 275 26.31 31.48 23.10
N PRO A 276 26.41 32.71 22.57
CA PRO A 276 27.62 33.19 21.93
C PRO A 276 28.73 33.35 22.97
N VAL A 277 29.93 32.88 22.64
CA VAL A 277 31.11 33.19 23.44
C VAL A 277 31.64 34.55 22.99
N VAL A 278 31.66 35.50 23.93
CA VAL A 278 32.24 36.83 23.68
C VAL A 278 33.75 36.66 23.56
N SER A 279 34.26 36.69 22.33
CA SER A 279 35.69 36.80 22.08
C SER A 279 36.15 38.22 22.35
N GLU A 280 37.30 38.38 23.00
CA GLU A 280 37.97 39.68 23.10
C GLU A 280 38.51 40.16 21.74
N GLN A 281 38.57 39.28 20.73
CA GLN A 281 39.00 39.63 19.39
C GLN A 281 37.86 40.27 18.58
N PRO A 282 38.14 41.35 17.81
CA PRO A 282 37.17 41.95 16.89
C PRO A 282 36.72 40.92 15.84
N GLY A 283 35.52 40.38 15.99
CA GLY A 283 34.98 39.33 15.14
C GLY A 283 33.52 39.02 15.42
N ALA A 284 32.87 38.27 14.54
CA ALA A 284 31.52 37.76 14.78
C ALA A 284 31.54 36.78 15.96
N PRO A 285 30.47 36.73 16.78
CA PRO A 285 30.38 35.76 17.86
C PRO A 285 30.45 34.33 17.30
N PHE A 286 31.24 33.48 17.96
CA PHE A 286 31.28 32.05 17.68
C PHE A 286 30.56 31.28 18.78
N TYR A 287 30.14 30.06 18.46
CA TYR A 287 29.29 29.22 19.30
C TYR A 287 30.00 27.89 19.56
N LEU A 288 30.03 27.44 20.81
CA LEU A 288 30.76 26.23 21.20
C LEU A 288 29.93 24.95 21.04
N HIS A 289 28.60 25.07 21.09
CA HIS A 289 27.72 23.91 20.92
C HIS A 289 26.61 24.23 19.93
N TYR A 290 26.07 23.19 19.32
CA TYR A 290 24.85 23.28 18.54
C TYR A 290 23.91 22.13 18.83
N LYS A 291 22.65 22.32 18.44
CA LYS A 291 21.63 21.29 18.41
C LYS A 291 20.83 21.41 17.11
N ILE A 292 20.69 20.31 16.39
CA ILE A 292 19.75 20.17 15.27
C ILE A 292 18.69 19.14 15.62
N ASN A 293 17.43 19.52 15.48
CA ASN A 293 16.29 18.61 15.61
C ASN A 293 15.65 18.35 14.25
N ALA A 294 15.18 17.12 14.04
CA ALA A 294 14.30 16.74 12.95
C ALA A 294 13.02 16.12 13.53
N ASP A 295 11.90 16.85 13.43
CA ASP A 295 10.61 16.45 13.99
C ASP A 295 9.61 16.12 12.87
N PRO A 296 8.83 15.03 12.95
CA PRO A 296 7.85 14.72 11.92
C PRO A 296 6.77 15.81 11.87
N LEU A 297 6.41 16.27 10.67
CA LEU A 297 5.33 17.26 10.49
C LEU A 297 4.00 16.78 11.08
N GLN A 298 3.70 15.49 10.94
CA GLN A 298 2.56 14.82 11.56
C GLN A 298 3.01 13.44 12.05
N ARG A 299 3.22 13.31 13.36
CA ARG A 299 3.59 12.03 13.99
C ARG A 299 2.53 10.97 13.67
N GLY A 300 2.97 9.77 13.27
CA GLY A 300 2.09 8.69 12.84
C GLY A 300 1.63 8.78 11.37
N LYS A 301 1.98 9.85 10.65
CA LYS A 301 1.73 9.98 9.20
C LYS A 301 3.01 10.17 8.39
N THR A 302 3.81 11.18 8.72
CA THR A 302 5.08 11.44 8.01
C THR A 302 6.28 10.75 8.65
N GLY A 303 6.18 10.39 9.92
CA GLY A 303 7.17 9.61 10.66
C GLY A 303 6.69 9.34 12.09
N PHE A 304 7.34 8.43 12.81
CA PHE A 304 7.02 8.11 14.21
C PHE A 304 8.00 8.67 15.20
N ARG A 305 9.25 8.90 14.78
CA ARG A 305 10.35 9.29 15.66
C ARG A 305 10.79 10.70 15.34
N SER A 306 11.11 11.45 16.38
CA SER A 306 11.89 12.69 16.32
C SER A 306 13.37 12.34 16.48
N PHE A 307 14.24 13.12 15.86
CA PHE A 307 15.69 12.94 15.91
C PHE A 307 16.39 14.22 16.36
N CYS A 308 17.50 14.07 17.06
CA CYS A 308 18.34 15.17 17.51
C CYS A 308 19.81 14.81 17.29
N VAL A 309 20.62 15.75 16.84
CA VAL A 309 22.09 15.64 16.82
C VAL A 309 22.68 16.90 17.46
N SER A 310 23.73 16.73 18.24
CA SER A 310 24.52 17.83 18.79
C SER A 310 25.97 17.75 18.32
N ASP A 311 26.80 18.65 18.82
CA ASP A 311 28.27 18.71 18.68
C ASP A 311 29.01 17.37 18.85
N GLY A 312 28.49 16.42 19.61
CA GLY A 312 29.08 15.07 19.72
C GLY A 312 28.80 14.12 18.54
N GLY A 313 28.10 14.57 17.49
CA GLY A 313 27.77 13.79 16.29
C GLY A 313 26.81 12.61 16.50
N THR A 314 26.48 12.28 17.76
CA THR A 314 25.58 11.17 18.11
C THR A 314 24.14 11.58 17.83
N ILE A 315 23.46 10.83 16.97
CA ILE A 315 22.04 11.01 16.71
C ILE A 315 21.27 10.33 17.84
N ARG A 316 20.31 11.03 18.42
CA ARG A 316 19.40 10.54 19.46
C ARG A 316 17.97 10.57 18.95
N LEU A 317 17.13 9.68 19.47
CA LEU A 317 15.74 9.50 19.00
C LEU A 317 14.73 9.60 20.15
N ASN A 318 13.53 10.10 19.85
CA ASN A 318 12.40 10.10 20.77
C ASN A 318 11.08 9.80 20.04
N TRP A 319 10.24 8.96 20.65
CA TRP A 319 8.99 8.47 20.06
C TRP A 319 7.79 9.36 20.35
N GLU A 320 7.84 10.15 21.41
CA GLU A 320 6.68 10.88 21.94
C GLU A 320 6.86 12.38 21.77
N ALA A 321 8.04 12.88 22.13
CA ALA A 321 8.38 14.29 22.14
C ALA A 321 9.48 14.63 21.13
N PRO A 322 9.77 15.91 20.88
CA PRO A 322 10.98 16.32 20.19
C PRO A 322 12.22 15.77 20.90
N ALA A 323 13.16 15.24 20.12
CA ALA A 323 14.34 14.59 20.68
C ALA A 323 15.30 15.60 21.36
N GLY A 324 15.95 15.14 22.43
CA GLY A 324 16.86 15.87 23.28
C GLY A 324 18.21 15.17 23.50
N PRO A 325 19.16 15.87 24.14
CA PRO A 325 20.51 15.35 24.36
C PRO A 325 20.57 14.19 25.38
N THR A 326 19.51 13.97 26.17
CA THR A 326 19.42 12.88 27.15
C THR A 326 18.70 11.64 26.59
N ASP A 327 18.15 11.71 25.38
CA ASP A 327 17.38 10.61 24.79
C ASP A 327 18.29 9.47 24.30
N PRO A 328 17.76 8.25 24.10
CA PRO A 328 18.53 7.11 23.61
C PRO A 328 19.25 7.39 22.28
N ALA A 329 20.46 6.86 22.13
CA ALA A 329 21.20 6.93 20.88
C ALA A 329 20.49 6.14 19.77
N TRP A 330 20.59 6.64 18.54
CA TRP A 330 20.20 5.93 17.34
C TRP A 330 21.38 5.07 16.89
N ASP A 331 21.23 3.76 17.08
CA ASP A 331 22.13 2.73 16.55
C ASP A 331 21.91 2.52 15.03
#